data_AF-A0A8W8N5Y5-F1
#
_entry.id   AF-A0A8W8N5Y5-F1
#
_cell.length_a   1.000
_cell.length_b   1.000
_cell.length_c   1.000
_cell.angle_alpha   90.00
_cell.angle_beta   90.00
_cell.angle_gamma   90.00
#
_symmetry.space_group_name_H-M   'P 1'
#
loop_
_entity.id
_entity.type
_entity.pdbx_description
1 polymer ?
#
loop_
_entity_poly.entity_id
_entity_poly.type
_entity_poly.pdbx_seq_one_letter_code
_entity_poly.pdbx_strand_id
1 'polypeptide(L)'
;MAFNVVKNCPLTFLDWSSRAVSTCSNEENYHCVEDEYSRIVEVCTVPIWIEAGHCPVYNSETKKVDARVCVGDLCHKQTFTSNNVYKCKSN
;
A
#
# COMPACT_ATOMS: atom_id res chain seq x y z
N MET A 1 13.07 8.05 6.12
CA MET A 1 12.25 7.14 5.29
C MET A 1 11.92 5.94 6.16
N ALA A 2 10.63 5.68 6.42
CA ALA A 2 10.22 4.50 7.17
C ALA A 2 10.05 3.32 6.20
N PHE A 3 10.62 2.17 6.56
CA PHE A 3 10.43 0.88 5.90
C PHE A 3 10.32 -0.15 7.02
N ASN A 4 9.13 -0.70 7.21
CA ASN A 4 8.86 -1.68 8.27
C ASN A 4 8.17 -2.90 7.67
N VAL A 5 8.75 -4.08 7.86
CA VAL A 5 8.10 -5.33 7.47
C VAL A 5 7.04 -5.67 8.52
N VAL A 6 5.79 -5.86 8.09
CA VAL A 6 4.66 -6.18 8.96
C VAL A 6 4.00 -7.48 8.53
N LYS A 7 3.21 -8.08 9.41
CA LYS A 7 2.47 -9.30 9.07
C LYS A 7 1.29 -9.02 8.15
N ASN A 8 0.53 -7.96 8.46
CA ASN A 8 -0.75 -7.65 7.83
C ASN A 8 -0.90 -6.14 7.68
N CYS A 9 -1.62 -5.71 6.63
CA CYS A 9 -2.05 -4.34 6.46
C CYS A 9 -3.28 -3.99 7.29
N PRO A 10 -3.46 -2.70 7.64
CA PRO A 10 -4.66 -2.23 8.32
C PRO A 10 -5.90 -2.50 7.45
N LEU A 11 -6.91 -3.14 8.05
CA LEU A 11 -8.18 -3.47 7.38
C LEU A 11 -9.23 -2.39 7.57
N THR A 12 -9.07 -1.53 8.57
CA THR A 12 -9.99 -0.45 8.90
C THR A 12 -9.30 0.91 8.77
N PHE A 13 -10.08 1.97 8.53
CA PHE A 13 -9.57 3.34 8.50
C PHE A 13 -8.93 3.75 9.84
N LEU A 14 -9.49 3.29 10.96
CA LEU A 14 -8.95 3.56 12.30
C LEU A 14 -7.56 2.94 12.49
N ASP A 15 -7.37 1.67 12.10
CA ASP A 15 -6.07 1.01 12.16
C ASP A 15 -5.07 1.68 11.22
N TRP A 16 -5.53 2.07 10.03
CA TRP A 16 -4.73 2.78 9.04
C TRP A 16 -4.24 4.12 9.58
N SER A 17 -5.13 4.96 10.11
CA SER A 17 -4.78 6.29 10.64
C SER A 17 -3.85 6.17 11.84
N SER A 18 -4.13 5.24 12.77
CA SER A 18 -3.26 4.99 13.94
C SER A 18 -1.83 4.61 13.53
N ARG A 19 -1.68 3.70 12.57
CA ARG A 19 -0.36 3.33 12.04
C ARG A 19 0.28 4.44 11.22
N ALA A 20 -0.51 5.16 10.43
CA ALA A 20 -0.04 6.26 9.62
C ALA A 20 0.57 7.38 10.48
N VAL A 21 -0.08 7.76 11.57
CA VAL A 21 0.42 8.75 12.54
C VAL A 21 1.65 8.26 13.30
N SER A 22 1.70 6.97 13.62
CA SER A 22 2.84 6.38 14.35
C SER A 22 4.09 6.22 13.45
N THR A 23 3.90 5.89 12.18
CA THR A 23 4.97 5.53 11.25
C THR A 23 5.43 6.70 10.38
N CYS A 24 4.51 7.58 9.97
CA CYS A 24 4.76 8.66 9.01
C CYS A 24 4.48 10.03 9.61
N SER A 25 5.28 11.04 9.23
CA SER A 25 5.01 12.44 9.59
C SER A 25 3.79 13.02 8.88
N ASN A 26 3.41 12.44 7.74
CA ASN A 26 2.16 12.75 7.04
C ASN A 26 1.41 11.44 6.83
N GLU A 27 0.19 11.36 7.36
CA GLU A 27 -0.67 10.19 7.28
C GLU A 27 -1.07 9.85 5.83
N GLU A 28 -1.19 10.85 4.95
CA GLU A 28 -1.54 10.64 3.55
C GLU A 28 -0.47 9.90 2.76
N ASN A 29 0.78 9.94 3.25
CA ASN A 29 1.93 9.26 2.66
C ASN A 29 2.08 7.82 3.15
N TYR A 30 1.27 7.39 4.12
CA TYR A 30 1.35 6.04 4.63
C TYR A 30 0.80 5.03 3.62
N HIS A 31 1.63 4.03 3.33
CA HIS A 31 1.30 2.91 2.46
C HIS A 31 1.61 1.63 3.22
N CYS A 32 0.72 0.65 3.11
CA CYS A 32 1.05 -0.73 3.46
C CYS A 32 0.80 -1.60 2.23
N VAL A 33 1.86 -2.14 1.64
CA VAL A 33 1.77 -2.85 0.36
C VAL A 33 2.71 -4.05 0.39
N GLU A 34 2.50 -4.97 -0.53
CA GLU A 34 3.44 -6.05 -0.75
C GLU A 34 4.67 -5.51 -1.49
N ASP A 35 5.87 -5.98 -1.15
CA ASP A 35 7.10 -5.71 -1.89
C ASP A 35 7.33 -6.75 -3.01
N GLU A 36 8.39 -6.57 -3.79
CA GLU A 36 8.77 -7.50 -4.86
C GLU A 36 9.14 -8.92 -4.38
N TYR A 37 9.31 -9.12 -3.07
CA TYR A 37 9.62 -10.40 -2.43
C TYR A 37 8.40 -11.00 -1.70
N SER A 38 7.20 -10.52 -2.00
CA SER A 38 5.95 -10.94 -1.36
C SER A 38 5.91 -10.73 0.16
N ARG A 39 6.65 -9.73 0.66
CA ARG A 39 6.60 -9.30 2.06
C ARG A 39 5.69 -8.10 2.18
N ILE A 40 4.84 -8.07 3.20
CA ILE A 40 4.02 -6.90 3.48
C ILE A 40 4.87 -5.86 4.20
N VAL A 41 4.94 -4.66 3.65
CA VAL A 41 5.77 -3.56 4.16
C VAL A 41 4.96 -2.30 4.33
N GLU A 42 5.27 -1.57 5.39
CA GLU A 42 4.78 -0.22 5.65
C GLU A 42 5.85 0.79 5.25
N VAL A 43 5.46 1.73 4.41
CA VAL A 43 6.36 2.75 3.86
C VAL A 43 5.68 4.11 3.83
N CYS A 44 6.47 5.16 4.04
CA CYS A 44 6.02 6.54 3.90
C CYS A 44 6.50 7.10 2.56
N THR A 45 5.61 7.20 1.58
CA THR A 45 5.92 7.76 0.26
C THR A 45 4.71 8.50 -0.30
N VAL A 46 4.95 9.36 -1.29
CA VAL A 46 3.88 10.12 -1.95
C VAL A 46 2.95 9.14 -2.66
N PRO A 47 1.62 9.23 -2.43
CA PRO A 47 0.67 8.36 -3.09
C PRO A 47 0.65 8.57 -4.60
N ILE A 48 0.45 7.48 -5.33
CA ILE A 48 0.25 7.48 -6.77
C ILE A 48 -1.17 7.00 -7.10
N TRP A 49 -1.61 7.34 -8.30
CA TRP A 49 -2.86 6.80 -8.85
C TRP A 49 -2.60 5.40 -9.39
N ILE A 50 -3.42 4.45 -8.93
CA ILE A 50 -3.42 3.06 -9.36
C ILE A 50 -4.62 2.86 -10.28
N GLU A 51 -4.35 2.43 -11.51
CA GLU A 51 -5.39 2.14 -12.50
C GLU A 51 -6.24 0.92 -12.12
N ALA A 52 -7.45 0.86 -12.68
CA ALA A 52 -8.30 -0.32 -12.55
C ALA A 52 -7.54 -1.58 -13.01
N GLY A 53 -7.69 -2.68 -12.27
CA GLY A 53 -6.99 -3.93 -12.55
C GLY A 53 -5.53 -3.96 -12.07
N HIS A 54 -5.05 -2.93 -11.37
CA HIS A 54 -3.72 -2.89 -10.78
C HIS A 54 -3.76 -2.84 -9.25
N CYS A 55 -2.68 -3.30 -8.62
CA CYS A 55 -2.43 -3.23 -7.19
C CYS A 55 -1.13 -2.46 -6.92
N PRO A 56 -1.09 -1.62 -5.88
CA PRO A 56 0.15 -0.97 -5.49
C PRO A 56 1.14 -1.97 -4.89
N VAL A 57 2.41 -1.86 -5.29
CA VAL A 57 3.55 -2.69 -4.83
C VAL A 57 4.68 -1.76 -4.46
N TYR A 58 5.38 -2.06 -3.38
CA TYR A 58 6.61 -1.33 -3.07
C TYR A 58 7.78 -1.94 -3.83
N ASN A 59 8.51 -1.12 -4.58
CA ASN A 59 9.75 -1.52 -5.20
C ASN A 59 10.90 -1.03 -4.30
N SER A 60 11.59 -1.97 -3.63
CA SER A 60 12.63 -1.63 -2.66
C SER A 60 13.92 -1.10 -3.31
N GLU A 61 14.18 -1.44 -4.58
CA GLU A 61 15.32 -0.94 -5.35
C GLU A 61 15.17 0.56 -5.69
N THR A 62 13.99 0.96 -6.15
CA THR A 62 13.67 2.35 -6.53
C THR A 62 13.11 3.17 -5.37
N LYS A 63 12.79 2.52 -4.24
CA LYS A 63 12.16 3.08 -3.04
C LYS A 63 10.84 3.79 -3.32
N LYS A 64 10.09 3.31 -4.30
CA LYS A 64 8.82 3.90 -4.76
C LYS A 64 7.72 2.87 -4.75
N VAL A 65 6.49 3.36 -4.62
CA VAL A 65 5.30 2.54 -4.91
C VAL A 65 5.11 2.54 -6.42
N ASP A 66 4.92 1.34 -6.95
CA ASP A 66 4.61 1.06 -8.34
C ASP A 66 3.27 0.33 -8.42
N ALA A 67 2.74 0.15 -9.63
CA ALA A 67 1.50 -0.57 -9.87
C ALA A 67 1.81 -1.90 -10.58
N ARG A 68 1.44 -3.03 -9.96
CA ARG A 68 1.48 -4.34 -10.64
C ARG A 68 0.10 -4.73 -11.14
N VAL A 69 0.04 -5.48 -12.23
CA VAL A 69 -1.20 -6.12 -12.68
C VAL A 69 -1.69 -7.03 -11.57
N CYS A 70 -2.94 -6.83 -11.16
CA CYS A 70 -3.53 -7.63 -10.11
C CYS A 70 -3.94 -9.01 -10.66
N VAL A 71 -3.66 -10.07 -9.90
CA VAL A 71 -3.92 -11.45 -10.29
C VAL A 71 -5.06 -12.00 -9.42
N GLY A 72 -6.25 -12.16 -10.01
CA GLY A 72 -7.43 -12.75 -9.37
C GLY A 72 -8.70 -11.89 -9.46
N ASP A 73 -9.82 -12.39 -8.93
CA ASP A 73 -11.13 -11.71 -8.96
C ASP A 73 -11.26 -10.54 -7.96
N LEU A 74 -10.26 -10.33 -7.10
CA LEU A 74 -10.27 -9.30 -6.05
C LEU A 74 -9.68 -7.95 -6.52
N CYS A 75 -9.36 -7.82 -7.80
CA CYS A 75 -8.79 -6.60 -8.34
C CYS A 75 -9.82 -5.46 -8.39
N HIS A 76 -9.41 -4.28 -7.94
CA HIS A 76 -10.27 -3.11 -7.95
C HIS A 76 -10.57 -2.71 -9.40
N LYS A 77 -11.86 -2.56 -9.74
CA LYS A 77 -12.31 -2.18 -11.10
C LYS A 77 -12.32 -0.67 -11.35
N GLN A 78 -11.92 0.12 -10.36
CA GLN A 78 -11.88 1.58 -10.44
C GLN A 78 -10.50 2.08 -10.06
N THR A 79 -10.11 3.23 -10.60
CA THR A 79 -8.87 3.92 -10.24
C THR A 79 -8.94 4.38 -8.79
N PHE A 80 -7.87 4.16 -8.02
CA PHE A 80 -7.78 4.57 -6.63
C PHE A 80 -6.36 5.02 -6.29
N THR A 81 -6.18 5.78 -5.21
CA THR A 81 -4.86 6.17 -4.73
C THR A 81 -4.21 5.04 -3.93
N SER A 82 -2.90 4.85 -4.07
CA SER A 82 -2.15 3.77 -3.42
C SER A 82 -2.20 3.80 -1.89
N ASN A 83 -2.51 4.94 -1.28
CA ASN A 83 -2.69 5.08 0.17
C ASN A 83 -4.04 4.55 0.69
N ASN A 84 -4.98 4.22 -0.20
CA ASN A 84 -6.25 3.57 0.17
C ASN A 84 -6.04 2.07 0.39
N VAL A 85 -5.20 1.74 1.38
CA VAL A 85 -4.71 0.38 1.61
C VAL A 85 -5.83 -0.64 1.82
N TYR A 86 -6.94 -0.20 2.43
CA TYR A 86 -8.12 -1.00 2.70
C TYR A 86 -8.94 -1.37 1.45
N LYS A 87 -8.61 -0.81 0.26
CA LYS A 87 -9.32 -1.11 -1.00
C LYS A 87 -8.73 -2.29 -1.78
N CYS A 88 -7.47 -2.65 -1.53
CA CYS A 88 -6.83 -3.83 -2.09
C CYS A 88 -6.76 -4.91 -1.00
N LYS A 89 -7.70 -5.87 -1.03
CA LYS A 89 -7.58 -7.09 -0.23
C LYS A 89 -6.56 -8.01 -0.90
N SER A 90 -5.31 -7.98 -0.43
CA SER A 90 -4.46 -9.16 -0.61
C SER A 90 -5.04 -10.24 0.29
N ASN A 91 -5.50 -11.33 -0.33
CA ASN A 91 -6.21 -12.43 0.34
C ASN A 91 -5.28 -13.18 1.29
#